data_AF-A0A521XW27-F1
#
_entry.id   AF-A0A521XW27-F1
#
_cell.length_a   1.000
_cell.length_b   1.000
_cell.length_c   1.000
_cell.angle_alpha   90.00
_cell.angle_beta   90.00
_cell.angle_gamma   90.00
#
_symmetry.space_group_name_H-M   'P 1'
#
loop_
_entity.id
_entity.type
_entity.pdbx_description
1 polymer ?
#
loop_
_entity_poly.entity_id
_entity_poly.type
_entity_poly.pdbx_seq_one_letter_code
_entity_poly.pdbx_strand_id
1 'polypeptide(L)'
;MEQIFSRFKEIADQPYGYLRKWKEQNGKKIIGCLPMYVPEEIIHAAGMLPVVLQKSNEQISLGPANVQSYFCGIVRSLGDMIQDNKLKFLDGVVSPDICLAIRGLSNMARMRMREIYYFDLLLPLAVKNKASRPFLRDELERFKTSLEEFSGNKIERDSLLRSIQVF
;
A
#
# COMPACT_ATOMS: atom_id res chain seq x y z
N MET A 1 -27.69 -9.89 12.03
CA MET A 1 -27.17 -8.56 11.60
C MET A 1 -26.15 -8.03 12.62
N GLU A 2 -26.45 -8.06 13.91
CA GLU A 2 -25.53 -7.64 14.99
C GLU A 2 -24.14 -8.32 14.96
N GLN A 3 -24.08 -9.64 14.75
CA GLN A 3 -22.80 -10.37 14.65
C GLN A 3 -21.91 -9.87 13.50
N ILE A 4 -22.50 -9.53 12.35
CA ILE A 4 -21.76 -9.02 11.19
C ILE A 4 -21.19 -7.63 11.52
N PHE A 5 -21.99 -6.75 12.12
CA PHE A 5 -21.53 -5.42 12.53
C PHE A 5 -20.48 -5.46 13.65
N SER A 6 -20.59 -6.38 14.60
CA SER A 6 -19.56 -6.60 15.63
C SER A 6 -18.22 -6.91 14.98
N ARG A 7 -18.21 -7.85 14.02
CA ARG A 7 -17.00 -8.21 13.29
C ARG A 7 -16.40 -7.04 12.51
N PHE A 8 -17.22 -6.24 11.83
CA PHE A 8 -16.72 -5.04 11.15
C PHE A 8 -16.13 -4.03 12.12
N LYS A 9 -16.78 -3.80 13.26
CA LYS A 9 -16.30 -2.89 14.30
C LYS A 9 -14.97 -3.36 14.87
N GLU A 10 -14.84 -4.64 15.22
CA GLU A 10 -13.61 -5.22 15.76
C GLU A 10 -12.42 -5.02 14.80
N ILE A 11 -12.63 -5.25 13.49
CA ILE A 11 -11.60 -5.05 12.47
C ILE A 11 -11.29 -3.56 12.29
N ALA A 12 -12.31 -2.70 12.27
CA ALA A 12 -12.14 -1.25 12.10
C ALA A 12 -11.43 -0.59 13.30
N ASP A 13 -11.66 -1.07 14.51
CA ASP A 13 -10.99 -0.56 15.72
C ASP A 13 -9.52 -0.99 15.78
N GLN A 14 -9.16 -2.15 15.23
CA GLN A 14 -7.81 -2.74 15.26
C GLN A 14 -7.37 -3.34 13.91
N PRO A 15 -7.31 -2.54 12.82
CA PRO A 15 -7.09 -3.07 11.47
C PRO A 15 -5.73 -3.76 11.34
N TYR A 16 -4.67 -3.17 11.91
CA TYR A 16 -3.32 -3.74 11.87
C TYR A 16 -3.16 -4.98 12.76
N GLY A 17 -3.93 -5.07 13.85
CA GLY A 17 -4.00 -6.29 14.66
C GLY A 17 -4.65 -7.43 13.89
N TYR A 18 -5.73 -7.14 13.17
CA TYR A 18 -6.39 -8.10 12.30
C TYR A 18 -5.46 -8.59 11.17
N LEU A 19 -4.75 -7.68 10.50
CA LEU A 19 -3.85 -8.03 9.39
C LEU A 19 -2.69 -8.93 9.81
N ARG A 20 -2.12 -8.72 11.01
CA ARG A 20 -1.09 -9.62 11.56
C ARG A 20 -1.62 -11.05 11.73
N LYS A 21 -2.79 -11.19 12.36
CA LYS A 21 -3.46 -12.50 12.52
C LYS A 21 -3.81 -13.13 11.17
N TRP A 22 -4.30 -12.33 10.22
CA TRP A 22 -4.62 -12.81 8.88
C TRP A 22 -3.37 -13.35 8.17
N LYS A 23 -2.24 -12.65 8.28
CA LYS A 23 -0.96 -13.08 7.70
C LYS A 23 -0.51 -14.41 8.27
N GLU A 24 -0.55 -14.56 9.60
CA GLU A 24 -0.19 -15.80 10.30
C GLU A 24 -1.06 -16.98 9.87
N GLN A 25 -2.36 -16.76 9.70
CA GLN A 25 -3.31 -17.82 9.32
C GLN A 25 -3.22 -18.23 7.85
N ASN A 26 -2.90 -17.30 6.95
CA ASN A 26 -2.95 -17.54 5.51
C ASN A 26 -1.58 -17.79 4.88
N GLY A 27 -0.48 -17.43 5.56
CA GLY A 27 0.88 -17.56 5.04
C GLY A 27 1.16 -16.71 3.80
N LYS A 28 0.30 -15.73 3.50
CA LYS A 28 0.41 -14.86 2.32
C LYS A 28 1.12 -13.56 2.66
N LYS A 29 1.87 -13.03 1.70
CA LYS A 29 2.50 -11.72 1.81
C LYS A 29 1.45 -10.61 1.82
N ILE A 30 1.68 -9.55 2.59
CA ILE A 30 0.85 -8.34 2.64
C ILE A 30 1.65 -7.16 2.04
N ILE A 31 1.03 -6.48 1.08
CA ILE A 31 1.55 -5.25 0.49
C ILE A 31 0.73 -4.06 0.98
N GLY A 32 1.38 -3.14 1.69
CA GLY A 32 0.78 -1.89 2.11
C GLY A 32 0.71 -0.89 0.95
N CYS A 33 -0.49 -0.50 0.56
CA CYS A 33 -0.74 0.52 -0.45
C CYS A 33 -0.88 1.88 0.24
N LEU A 34 0.02 2.81 -0.04
CA LEU A 34 -0.22 4.19 0.34
C LEU A 34 -1.41 4.73 -0.46
N PRO A 35 -2.35 5.48 0.16
CA PRO A 35 -3.45 6.09 -0.57
C PRO A 35 -2.91 7.12 -1.59
N MET A 36 -3.44 7.24 -2.81
CA MET A 36 -4.59 6.58 -3.45
C MET A 36 -4.18 6.06 -4.83
N TYR A 37 -4.99 5.19 -5.44
CA TYR A 37 -4.84 4.72 -6.84
C TYR A 37 -3.73 3.69 -7.11
N VAL A 38 -3.30 2.94 -6.09
CA VAL A 38 -2.52 1.72 -6.34
C VAL A 38 -3.44 0.69 -7.00
N PRO A 39 -3.05 0.05 -8.11
CA PRO A 39 -3.83 -0.99 -8.77
C PRO A 39 -3.71 -2.30 -7.98
N GLU A 40 -4.59 -2.45 -6.98
CA GLU A 40 -4.63 -3.58 -6.05
C GLU A 40 -4.78 -4.93 -6.75
N GLU A 41 -5.42 -4.94 -7.91
CA GLU A 41 -5.66 -6.12 -8.74
C GLU A 41 -4.36 -6.81 -9.18
N ILE A 42 -3.30 -6.03 -9.44
CA ILE A 42 -1.99 -6.55 -9.86
C ILE A 42 -1.30 -7.25 -8.68
N ILE A 43 -1.38 -6.65 -7.48
CA ILE A 43 -0.87 -7.24 -6.24
C ILE A 43 -1.64 -8.53 -5.92
N HIS A 44 -2.97 -8.50 -6.02
CA HIS A 44 -3.82 -9.64 -5.77
C HIS A 44 -3.55 -10.78 -6.77
N ALA A 45 -3.34 -10.46 -8.05
CA ALA A 45 -3.02 -11.45 -9.08
C ALA A 45 -1.67 -12.13 -8.86
N ALA A 46 -0.74 -11.49 -8.13
CA ALA A 46 0.52 -12.07 -7.68
C ALA A 46 0.38 -12.99 -6.45
N GLY A 47 -0.85 -13.20 -5.96
CA GLY A 47 -1.14 -14.05 -4.80
C GLY A 47 -0.90 -13.38 -3.45
N MET A 48 -0.75 -12.06 -3.41
CA MET A 48 -0.49 -11.27 -2.20
C MET A 48 -1.74 -10.48 -1.79
N LEU A 49 -1.80 -10.02 -0.55
CA LEU A 49 -2.90 -9.18 -0.06
C LEU A 49 -2.56 -7.69 -0.21
N PRO A 50 -3.20 -6.93 -1.11
CA PRO A 50 -3.12 -5.48 -1.09
C PRO A 50 -3.91 -4.92 0.10
N VAL A 51 -3.37 -3.92 0.77
CA VAL A 51 -4.03 -3.24 1.90
C VAL A 51 -3.79 -1.75 1.82
N VAL A 52 -4.86 -0.97 1.63
CA VAL A 52 -4.79 0.49 1.80
C VAL A 52 -4.45 0.84 3.24
N LEU A 53 -3.30 1.49 3.44
CA LEU A 53 -2.84 1.87 4.77
C LEU A 53 -3.70 3.01 5.34
N GLN A 54 -4.20 2.78 6.55
CA GLN A 54 -5.09 3.69 7.27
C GLN A 54 -4.34 4.47 8.34
N LYS A 55 -4.81 5.67 8.68
CA LYS A 55 -4.28 6.39 9.84
C LYS A 55 -4.53 5.58 11.12
N SER A 56 -3.62 5.70 12.09
CA SER A 56 -3.90 5.30 13.47
C SER A 56 -4.82 6.31 14.16
N ASN A 57 -5.55 5.85 15.18
CA ASN A 57 -6.26 6.72 16.12
C ASN A 57 -5.37 7.16 17.30
N GLU A 58 -4.15 6.65 17.38
CA GLU A 58 -3.17 7.06 18.38
C GLU A 58 -2.66 8.49 18.12
N GLN A 59 -2.25 9.15 19.19
CA GLN A 59 -1.67 10.49 19.11
C GLN A 59 -0.33 10.42 18.38
N ILE A 60 -0.15 11.30 17.40
CA ILE A 60 1.11 11.46 16.67
C ILE A 60 2.17 12.00 17.65
N SER A 61 3.28 11.31 17.79
CA SER A 61 4.33 11.63 18.78
C SER A 61 5.69 11.90 18.12
N LEU A 62 6.21 10.95 17.34
CA LEU A 62 7.48 11.00 16.63
C LEU A 62 7.35 11.58 15.22
N GLY A 63 6.13 11.64 14.68
CA GLY A 63 5.82 12.20 13.37
C GLY A 63 6.47 13.58 13.07
N PRO A 64 6.45 14.57 13.98
CA PRO A 64 7.03 15.89 13.73
C PRO A 64 8.55 15.89 13.48
N ALA A 65 9.27 14.85 13.88
CA ALA A 65 10.72 14.75 13.68
C ALA A 65 11.10 14.40 12.23
N ASN A 66 10.20 13.79 11.46
CA ASN A 66 10.49 13.29 10.10
C ASN A 66 9.44 13.69 9.06
N VAL A 67 8.27 14.18 9.49
CA VAL A 67 7.16 14.60 8.65
C VAL A 67 6.70 15.99 9.07
N GLN A 68 6.58 16.87 8.10
CA GLN A 68 6.26 18.27 8.31
C GLN A 68 4.85 18.44 8.90
N SER A 69 4.71 19.35 9.87
CA SER A 69 3.45 19.59 10.60
C SER A 69 2.29 20.02 9.71
N TYR A 70 2.59 20.64 8.56
CA TYR A 70 1.60 21.10 7.58
C TYR A 70 1.13 20.00 6.61
N PHE A 71 1.69 18.78 6.67
CA PHE A 71 1.16 17.66 5.89
C PHE A 71 -0.14 17.11 6.47
N CYS A 72 -0.93 16.47 5.60
CA CYS A 72 -2.23 15.92 5.97
C CYS A 72 -2.12 14.85 7.07
N GLY A 73 -3.22 14.65 7.80
CA GLY A 73 -3.23 13.76 8.97
C GLY A 73 -2.84 12.31 8.66
N ILE A 74 -3.15 11.81 7.46
CA ILE A 74 -2.76 10.46 7.07
C ILE A 74 -1.25 10.31 6.90
N VAL A 75 -0.58 11.28 6.25
CA VAL A 75 0.87 11.25 6.06
C VAL A 75 1.60 11.37 7.39
N ARG A 76 1.15 12.26 8.28
CA ARG A 76 1.73 12.39 9.62
C ARG A 76 1.54 11.12 10.47
N SER A 77 0.36 10.51 10.42
CA SER A 77 0.06 9.28 11.15
C SER A 77 0.87 8.08 10.62
N LEU A 78 0.91 7.88 9.30
CA LEU A 78 1.71 6.81 8.71
C LEU A 78 3.21 7.02 8.95
N GLY A 79 3.69 8.26 8.90
CA GLY A 79 5.06 8.61 9.27
C GLY A 79 5.42 8.19 10.69
N ASP A 80 4.54 8.50 11.65
CA ASP A 80 4.67 8.09 13.05
C ASP A 80 4.70 6.56 13.20
N MET A 81 3.78 5.86 12.52
CA MET A 81 3.70 4.40 12.54
C MET A 81 4.94 3.72 11.95
N ILE A 82 5.54 4.28 10.90
CA ILE A 82 6.79 3.78 10.32
C ILE A 82 7.93 3.99 11.31
N GLN A 83 7.99 5.18 11.93
CA GLN A 83 9.03 5.53 12.90
C GLN A 83 8.98 4.64 14.15
N ASP A 84 7.78 4.27 14.60
CA ASP A 84 7.55 3.35 15.72
C ASP A 84 7.46 1.87 15.29
N ASN A 85 7.91 1.54 14.07
CA ASN A 85 7.98 0.17 13.56
C ASN A 85 6.65 -0.60 13.51
N LYS A 86 5.49 0.07 13.63
CA LYS A 86 4.17 -0.57 13.69
C LYS A 86 3.81 -1.31 12.40
N LEU A 87 4.42 -0.91 11.28
CA LEU A 87 4.22 -1.47 9.94
C LEU A 87 5.25 -2.54 9.55
N LYS A 88 6.13 -3.00 10.46
CA LYS A 88 7.15 -4.04 10.17
C LYS A 88 6.59 -5.40 9.72
N PHE A 89 5.30 -5.65 9.93
CA PHE A 89 4.67 -6.90 9.54
C PHE A 89 4.36 -6.97 8.03
N LEU A 90 4.41 -5.83 7.31
CA LEU A 90 4.23 -5.78 5.86
C LEU A 90 5.44 -6.43 5.16
N ASP A 91 5.19 -7.09 4.03
CA ASP A 91 6.25 -7.64 3.19
C ASP A 91 6.68 -6.66 2.10
N GLY A 92 5.82 -5.68 1.81
CA GLY A 92 6.16 -4.60 0.90
C GLY A 92 5.25 -3.39 1.04
N VAL A 93 5.69 -2.27 0.47
CA VAL A 93 4.93 -1.02 0.36
C VAL A 93 4.94 -0.51 -1.08
N VAL A 94 3.79 -0.07 -1.55
CA VAL A 94 3.63 0.61 -2.84
C VAL A 94 3.18 2.03 -2.59
N SER A 95 3.95 2.98 -3.12
CA SER A 95 3.71 4.41 -2.99
C SER A 95 3.32 5.02 -4.33
N PRO A 96 2.06 5.45 -4.53
CA PRO A 96 1.67 6.16 -5.72
C PRO A 96 2.13 7.62 -5.64
N ASP A 97 2.87 8.07 -6.66
CA ASP A 97 3.30 9.46 -6.76
C ASP A 97 2.12 10.36 -7.18
N ILE A 98 1.38 10.86 -6.18
CA ILE A 98 0.17 11.67 -6.38
C ILE A 98 0.25 13.07 -5.77
N CYS A 99 1.09 13.28 -4.76
CA CYS A 99 1.24 14.58 -4.11
C CYS A 99 2.58 14.69 -3.38
N LEU A 100 2.98 15.94 -3.08
CA LEU A 100 4.25 16.22 -2.39
C LEU A 100 4.34 15.53 -1.02
N ALA A 101 3.24 15.45 -0.28
CA ALA A 101 3.22 14.82 1.04
C ALA A 101 3.47 13.31 0.96
N ILE A 102 2.89 12.61 -0.02
CA ILE A 102 3.13 11.18 -0.25
C ILE A 102 4.55 10.94 -0.75
N ARG A 103 5.10 11.79 -1.63
CA ARG A 103 6.53 11.72 -2.02
C ARG A 103 7.45 11.82 -0.81
N GLY A 104 7.20 12.78 0.08
CA GLY A 104 7.96 12.96 1.31
C GLY A 104 7.88 11.72 2.22
N LEU A 105 6.67 11.20 2.42
CA LEU A 105 6.46 9.96 3.17
C LEU A 105 7.17 8.78 2.51
N SER A 106 7.14 8.69 1.18
CA SER A 106 7.73 7.59 0.42
C SER A 106 9.24 7.53 0.59
N ASN A 107 9.91 8.68 0.44
CA ASN A 107 11.34 8.79 0.65
C ASN A 107 11.73 8.37 2.07
N MET A 108 10.97 8.82 3.07
CA MET A 108 11.19 8.45 4.46
C MET A 108 10.96 6.94 4.68
N ALA A 109 9.88 6.38 4.12
CA ALA A 109 9.53 4.96 4.23
C ALA A 109 10.62 4.07 3.63
N ARG A 110 11.07 4.38 2.40
CA ARG A 110 12.18 3.69 1.73
C ARG A 110 13.46 3.67 2.57
N MET A 111 13.77 4.75 3.28
CA MET A 111 14.95 4.82 4.14
C MET A 111 14.81 4.01 5.43
N ARG A 112 13.60 3.91 6.00
CA ARG A 112 13.32 3.27 7.29
C ARG A 112 12.93 1.80 7.18
N MET A 113 12.34 1.39 6.05
CA MET A 113 11.81 0.05 5.80
C MET A 113 12.64 -0.68 4.74
N ARG A 114 13.97 -0.69 4.89
CA ARG A 114 14.91 -1.22 3.87
C ARG A 114 14.82 -2.72 3.63
N GLU A 115 14.27 -3.45 4.59
CA GLU A 115 14.18 -4.92 4.59
C GLU A 115 12.97 -5.47 3.82
N ILE A 116 12.08 -4.58 3.34
CA ILE A 116 10.84 -4.99 2.66
C ILE A 116 10.84 -4.54 1.21
N TYR A 117 9.97 -5.15 0.40
CA TYR A 117 9.72 -4.70 -0.96
C TYR A 117 9.22 -3.24 -0.99
N TYR A 118 9.75 -2.44 -1.90
CA TYR A 118 9.33 -1.05 -2.02
C TYR A 118 9.21 -0.63 -3.49
N PHE A 119 8.06 -0.09 -3.86
CA PHE A 119 7.81 0.37 -5.22
C PHE A 119 7.18 1.77 -5.23
N ASP A 120 7.82 2.70 -5.94
CA ASP A 120 7.20 3.98 -6.29
C ASP A 120 6.47 3.82 -7.62
N LEU A 121 5.17 4.08 -7.64
CA LEU A 121 4.29 4.01 -8.80
C LEU A 121 4.04 5.43 -9.32
N LEU A 122 4.53 5.73 -10.52
CA LEU A 122 4.41 7.04 -11.14
C LEU A 122 3.09 7.14 -11.89
N LEU A 123 2.21 8.05 -11.47
CA LEU A 123 0.93 8.25 -12.13
C LEU A 123 0.96 9.49 -13.04
N PRO A 124 0.38 9.44 -14.25
CA PRO A 124 0.36 10.59 -15.14
C PRO A 124 -0.51 11.70 -14.57
N LEU A 125 0.09 12.87 -14.34
CA LEU A 125 -0.64 14.06 -13.86
C LEU A 125 -1.60 14.63 -14.92
N ALA A 126 -1.22 14.55 -16.20
CA ALA A 126 -1.99 15.09 -17.33
C ALA A 126 -2.82 14.01 -18.03
N VAL A 127 -3.85 13.46 -17.38
CA VAL A 127 -4.60 12.28 -17.86
C VAL A 127 -5.21 12.41 -19.28
N LYS A 128 -5.46 13.63 -19.77
CA LYS A 128 -6.00 13.87 -21.13
C LYS A 128 -4.92 13.97 -22.22
N ASN A 129 -3.64 13.97 -21.86
CA ASN A 129 -2.55 13.99 -22.83
C ASN A 129 -2.46 12.63 -23.54
N LYS A 130 -2.25 12.63 -24.86
CA LYS A 130 -2.08 11.42 -25.67
C LYS A 130 -0.92 10.54 -25.17
N ALA A 131 0.12 11.14 -24.60
CA ALA A 131 1.27 10.43 -24.04
C ALA A 131 0.98 9.71 -22.70
N SER A 132 -0.07 10.10 -21.97
CA SER A 132 -0.35 9.56 -20.63
C SER A 132 -0.77 8.10 -20.62
N ARG A 133 -1.49 7.66 -21.66
CA ARG A 133 -1.92 6.25 -21.77
C ARG A 133 -0.76 5.29 -22.01
N PRO A 134 0.13 5.52 -23.02
CA PRO A 134 1.35 4.73 -23.17
C PRO A 134 2.23 4.74 -21.92
N PHE A 135 2.47 5.92 -21.34
CA PHE A 135 3.26 6.05 -20.11
C PHE A 135 2.70 5.20 -18.97
N LEU A 136 1.39 5.31 -18.69
CA LEU A 136 0.76 4.52 -17.63
C LEU A 136 0.84 3.02 -17.91
N ARG A 137 0.68 2.58 -19.16
CA ARG A 137 0.83 1.17 -19.53
C ARG A 137 2.23 0.66 -19.20
N ASP A 138 3.26 1.40 -19.61
CA ASP A 138 4.65 1.00 -19.38
C ASP A 138 4.97 0.95 -17.89
N GLU A 139 4.44 1.92 -17.12
CA GLU A 139 4.60 1.95 -15.68
C GLU A 139 3.88 0.79 -14.98
N LEU A 140 2.67 0.44 -15.42
CA LEU A 140 1.94 -0.73 -14.90
C LEU A 140 2.65 -2.04 -15.25
N GLU A 141 3.29 -2.15 -16.42
CA GLU A 141 4.10 -3.32 -16.76
C GLU A 141 5.37 -3.41 -15.91
N ARG A 142 6.01 -2.26 -15.62
CA ARG A 142 7.14 -2.19 -14.68
C ARG A 142 6.72 -2.63 -13.28
N PHE A 143 5.53 -2.22 -12.85
CA PHE A 143 4.97 -2.62 -11.56
C PHE A 143 4.67 -4.12 -11.50
N LYS A 144 3.98 -4.64 -12.52
CA LYS A 144 3.71 -6.07 -12.68
C LYS A 144 4.99 -6.89 -12.63
N THR A 145 5.99 -6.55 -13.45
CA THR A 145 7.28 -7.26 -13.51
C THR A 145 7.97 -7.28 -12.15
N SER A 146 8.01 -6.13 -11.47
CA SER A 146 8.62 -6.02 -10.14
C SER A 146 7.91 -6.88 -9.09
N LEU A 147 6.58 -7.01 -9.16
CA LEU A 147 5.81 -7.89 -8.27
C LEU A 147 6.02 -9.37 -8.62
N GLU A 148 6.17 -9.72 -9.89
CA GLU A 148 6.48 -11.10 -10.32
C GLU A 148 7.84 -11.53 -9.74
N GLU A 149 8.86 -10.68 -9.86
CA GLU A 149 10.19 -10.90 -9.27
C GLU A 149 10.14 -11.05 -7.75
N PHE A 150 9.40 -10.18 -7.07
CA PHE A 150 9.32 -10.21 -5.60
C PHE A 150 8.49 -11.38 -5.05
N SER A 151 7.36 -11.69 -5.70
CA SER A 151 6.46 -12.74 -5.26
C SER A 151 6.96 -14.13 -5.63
N GLY A 152 7.73 -14.25 -6.72
CA GLY A 152 8.05 -15.53 -7.38
C GLY A 152 6.88 -16.10 -8.20
N ASN A 153 5.77 -15.37 -8.30
CA ASN A 153 4.56 -15.80 -9.01
C ASN A 153 4.40 -14.98 -10.29
N LYS A 154 4.19 -15.67 -11.42
CA LYS A 154 3.87 -15.02 -12.68
C LYS A 154 2.42 -14.52 -12.68
N ILE A 155 2.21 -13.29 -13.12
CA ILE A 155 0.90 -12.64 -13.23
C ILE A 155 0.38 -12.90 -14.64
N GLU A 156 -0.32 -14.02 -14.80
CA GLU A 156 -0.94 -14.41 -16.06
C GLU A 156 -2.20 -13.58 -16.35
N ARG A 157 -2.56 -13.48 -17.63
CA ARG A 157 -3.74 -12.72 -18.08
C ARG A 157 -5.02 -13.15 -17.33
N ASP A 158 -5.23 -14.45 -17.17
CA ASP A 158 -6.46 -14.96 -16.55
C ASP A 158 -6.50 -14.71 -15.04
N SER A 159 -5.36 -14.75 -14.33
CA SER A 159 -5.34 -14.40 -12.91
C SER A 159 -5.58 -12.91 -12.71
N LEU A 160 -5.00 -12.06 -13.58
CA LEU A 160 -5.26 -10.63 -13.56
C LEU A 160 -6.72 -10.29 -13.86
N LEU A 161 -7.33 -10.91 -14.88
CA LEU A 161 -8.75 -10.70 -15.19
C LEU A 161 -9.67 -11.14 -14.05
N ARG A 162 -9.35 -12.26 -13.37
CA ARG A 162 -10.08 -12.67 -12.17
C ARG A 162 -9.93 -11.66 -11.05
N SER A 163 -8.74 -11.12 -10.82
CA SER A 163 -8.54 -10.04 -9.83
C SER A 163 -9.37 -8.82 -10.19
N ILE A 164 -9.39 -8.37 -11.45
CA ILE A 164 -10.19 -7.22 -11.89
C ILE A 164 -11.69 -7.41 -11.64
N GLN A 165 -12.20 -8.64 -11.65
CA GLN A 165 -13.62 -8.88 -11.34
C GLN A 165 -13.96 -8.84 -9.85
N VAL A 166 -12.96 -8.95 -8.97
CA VAL A 166 -13.15 -8.94 -7.51
C VAL A 166 -13.19 -7.51 -6.96
N PHE A 167 -12.53 -6.56 -7.63
CA PHE A 167 -12.43 -5.15 -7.24
C PHE A 167 -13.40 -4.28 -8.05
#